data_AF-X8GX09-F1
#
_entry.id   AF-X8GX09-F1
#
_cell.length_a   1.000
_cell.length_b   1.000
_cell.length_c   1.000
_cell.angle_alpha   90.00
_cell.angle_beta   90.00
_cell.angle_gamma   90.00
#
_symmetry.space_group_name_H-M   'P 1'
#
loop_
_entity.id
_entity.type
_entity.pdbx_description
1 polymer ?
#
loop_
_entity_poly.entity_id
_entity_poly.type
_entity_poly.pdbx_seq_one_letter_code
_entity_poly.pdbx_strand_id
1 'polypeptide(L)'
;MISREKIRKIKALVPDQRAMCQARDRWDKVAMPLDGLGTLQEDLIRMAGILGNADHLLEAPRLLVMCADNGIVAEGVSQTGQEVTALVADSIACGESPSAIFAARCDCQLRVVDVGMACDARDPSVICAKVARGSRNFAQSWSSGRTEEERGLFAQNIAEISRGAMTEKEISPSGFCSDGSIEIHRGAMTEEEALAAISVGIEESARAKEDGVGLLLTGEMGIGNTTTSAACLSALLDLPAEAVAGRGAGLSDRRLAKKREVIDRAREIFYSSCRRENPDPLAILCQVGGFDIAALVGLILGANQTRTPVLLDGLISSVAALIADRLCPGAREVCLASHLGREPGMSHAMRVLKLNPIIHADLALGEGTGALLALQLLQTAALVYTSTKTFEKLGMDAYQRESL
;
A
#
# COMPACT_ATOMS: atom_id res chain seq x y z
N MET A 1 3.85 -16.65 9.78
CA MET A 1 3.52 -15.48 10.64
C MET A 1 4.77 -14.74 11.14
N ILE A 2 4.84 -13.45 10.82
CA ILE A 2 5.84 -12.47 11.27
C ILE A 2 5.52 -11.98 12.70
N SER A 3 6.43 -11.25 13.34
CA SER A 3 6.18 -10.56 14.62
C SER A 3 6.75 -9.15 14.60
N ARG A 4 6.25 -8.26 15.47
CA ARG A 4 6.77 -6.89 15.66
C ARG A 4 8.29 -6.86 15.86
N GLU A 5 8.84 -7.82 16.61
CA GLU A 5 10.30 -7.96 16.79
C GLU A 5 11.02 -8.37 15.50
N LYS A 6 10.45 -9.29 14.71
CA LYS A 6 11.02 -9.69 13.41
C LYS A 6 10.98 -8.54 12.40
N ILE A 7 9.90 -7.76 12.34
CA ILE A 7 9.79 -6.57 11.47
C ILE A 7 10.93 -5.58 11.79
N ARG A 8 11.16 -5.27 13.07
CA ARG A 8 12.27 -4.40 13.52
C ARG A 8 13.67 -4.93 13.18
N LYS A 9 13.81 -6.21 12.84
CA LYS A 9 15.07 -6.84 12.40
C LYS A 9 15.21 -6.91 10.87
N ILE A 10 14.17 -6.56 10.10
CA ILE A 10 14.28 -6.42 8.65
C ILE A 10 15.22 -5.24 8.37
N LYS A 11 16.25 -5.48 7.56
CA LYS A 11 17.14 -4.44 7.06
C LYS A 11 16.58 -3.90 5.75
N ALA A 12 16.60 -2.59 5.58
CA ALA A 12 16.31 -1.97 4.30
C ALA A 12 17.34 -2.42 3.24
N LEU A 13 16.85 -2.60 2.02
CA LEU A 13 17.67 -2.85 0.86
C LEU A 13 18.53 -1.62 0.55
N VAL A 14 19.80 -1.86 0.25
CA VAL A 14 20.65 -0.85 -0.40
C VAL A 14 20.73 -1.22 -1.89
N PRO A 15 20.22 -0.38 -2.81
CA PRO A 15 20.33 -0.60 -4.25
C PRO A 15 21.80 -0.73 -4.69
N ASP A 16 22.08 -1.72 -5.53
CA ASP A 16 23.42 -2.01 -6.02
C ASP A 16 23.89 -0.94 -7.01
N GLN A 17 24.83 -0.11 -6.55
CA GLN A 17 25.37 0.99 -7.34
C GLN A 17 26.10 0.52 -8.61
N ARG A 18 26.66 -0.70 -8.64
CA ARG A 18 27.31 -1.23 -9.85
C ARG A 18 26.27 -1.57 -10.91
N ALA A 19 25.16 -2.19 -10.52
CA ALA A 19 24.06 -2.49 -11.43
C ALA A 19 23.41 -1.20 -11.97
N MET A 20 23.22 -0.18 -11.12
CA MET A 20 22.75 1.15 -11.55
C MET A 20 23.71 1.82 -12.54
N CYS A 21 25.03 1.80 -12.27
CA CYS A 21 26.02 2.33 -13.20
C CYS A 21 26.03 1.56 -14.53
N GLN A 22 25.98 0.23 -14.51
CA GLN A 22 25.90 -0.59 -15.72
C GLN A 22 24.66 -0.29 -16.57
N ALA A 23 23.52 -0.04 -15.92
CA ALA A 23 22.30 0.37 -16.62
C ALA A 23 22.43 1.78 -17.23
N ARG A 24 23.02 2.74 -16.49
CA ARG A 24 23.28 4.09 -17.00
C ARG A 24 24.29 4.09 -18.17
N ASP A 25 25.39 3.34 -18.04
CA ASP A 25 26.39 3.12 -19.11
C ASP A 25 25.80 2.48 -20.37
N ARG A 26 24.69 1.73 -20.25
CA ARG A 26 23.97 1.18 -21.41
C ARG A 26 23.05 2.22 -22.04
N TRP A 27 22.32 2.99 -21.22
CA TRP A 27 21.50 4.10 -21.70
C TRP A 27 22.31 5.15 -22.46
N ASP A 28 23.49 5.53 -21.94
CA ASP A 28 24.36 6.54 -22.57
C ASP A 28 24.94 6.10 -23.93
N LYS A 29 24.85 4.80 -24.27
CA LYS A 29 25.24 4.23 -25.58
C LYS A 29 24.10 4.18 -26.59
N VAL A 30 22.85 4.27 -26.15
CA VAL A 30 21.67 4.31 -27.04
C VAL A 30 21.73 5.59 -27.87
N ALA A 31 21.48 5.51 -29.18
CA ALA A 31 21.54 6.66 -30.08
C ALA A 31 20.35 7.63 -29.91
N MET A 32 20.31 8.32 -28.76
CA MET A 32 19.31 9.31 -28.34
C MET A 32 19.98 10.40 -27.49
N PRO A 33 19.36 11.59 -27.31
CA PRO A 33 19.82 12.56 -26.33
C PRO A 33 19.89 11.94 -24.93
N LEU A 34 20.93 12.30 -24.16
CA LEU A 34 21.09 11.85 -22.77
C LEU A 34 19.83 12.16 -21.96
N ASP A 35 19.40 11.19 -21.16
CA ASP A 35 18.24 11.28 -20.26
C ASP A 35 16.91 11.58 -20.97
N GLY A 36 16.83 11.38 -22.29
CA GLY A 36 15.68 11.74 -23.15
C GLY A 36 14.37 10.98 -22.89
N LEU A 37 14.37 9.94 -22.04
CA LEU A 37 13.15 9.29 -21.55
C LEU A 37 12.80 9.65 -20.08
N GLY A 38 13.58 10.53 -19.45
CA GLY A 38 13.33 11.06 -18.11
C GLY A 38 13.13 9.97 -17.05
N THR A 39 12.04 10.07 -16.29
CA THR A 39 11.73 9.15 -15.18
C THR A 39 11.64 7.68 -15.62
N LEU A 40 11.23 7.37 -16.86
CA LEU A 40 11.19 5.98 -17.34
C LEU A 40 12.59 5.35 -17.40
N GLN A 41 13.59 6.13 -17.80
CA GLN A 41 14.98 5.71 -17.81
C GLN A 41 15.53 5.58 -16.39
N GLU A 42 15.25 6.55 -15.51
CA GLU A 42 15.73 6.50 -14.12
C GLU A 42 15.08 5.36 -13.32
N ASP A 43 13.78 5.08 -13.49
CA ASP A 43 13.14 3.95 -12.82
C ASP A 43 13.70 2.60 -13.30
N LEU A 44 14.02 2.44 -14.59
CA LEU A 44 14.73 1.24 -15.08
C LEU A 44 16.16 1.13 -14.50
N ILE A 45 16.86 2.25 -14.29
CA ILE A 45 18.16 2.28 -13.60
C ILE A 45 18.00 1.90 -12.11
N ARG A 46 16.97 2.42 -11.42
CA ARG A 46 16.66 2.07 -10.03
C ARG A 46 16.29 0.59 -9.89
N MET A 47 15.51 0.05 -10.83
CA MET A 47 15.20 -1.38 -10.90
C MET A 47 16.45 -2.24 -11.02
N ALA A 48 17.43 -1.83 -11.84
CA ALA A 48 18.71 -2.52 -11.93
C ALA A 48 19.44 -2.56 -10.57
N GLY A 49 19.45 -1.43 -9.84
CA GLY A 49 19.98 -1.37 -8.48
C GLY A 49 19.25 -2.28 -7.50
N ILE A 50 17.92 -2.31 -7.53
CA ILE A 50 17.11 -3.19 -6.67
C ILE A 50 17.44 -4.66 -6.97
N LEU A 51 17.33 -5.08 -8.22
CA LEU A 51 17.57 -6.46 -8.67
C LEU A 51 19.03 -6.91 -8.45
N GLY A 52 19.99 -5.99 -8.55
CA GLY A 52 21.43 -6.29 -8.53
C GLY A 52 21.97 -6.76 -9.89
N ASN A 53 21.23 -6.51 -10.98
CA ASN A 53 21.62 -6.82 -12.35
C ASN A 53 21.17 -5.68 -13.28
N ALA A 54 21.76 -5.54 -14.47
CA ALA A 54 21.37 -4.52 -15.45
C ALA A 54 20.55 -5.11 -16.62
N ASP A 55 20.07 -6.34 -16.47
CA ASP A 55 19.46 -7.17 -17.51
C ASP A 55 18.14 -7.75 -17.00
N HIS A 56 17.24 -8.16 -17.90
CA HIS A 56 15.97 -8.82 -17.54
C HIS A 56 15.09 -8.01 -16.55
N LEU A 57 15.19 -6.68 -16.58
CA LEU A 57 14.61 -5.76 -15.59
C LEU A 57 13.08 -5.91 -15.39
N LEU A 58 12.36 -6.37 -16.43
CA LEU A 58 10.90 -6.54 -16.45
C LEU A 58 10.49 -8.01 -16.66
N GLU A 59 11.30 -8.97 -16.21
CA GLU A 59 11.00 -10.39 -16.36
C GLU A 59 9.77 -10.81 -15.52
N ALA A 60 8.84 -11.53 -16.16
CA ALA A 60 7.63 -12.11 -15.55
C ALA A 60 6.90 -11.16 -14.55
N PRO A 61 6.45 -9.97 -14.99
CA PRO A 61 5.85 -8.99 -14.08
C PRO A 61 4.55 -9.55 -13.48
N ARG A 62 4.30 -9.31 -12.19
CA ARG A 62 3.14 -9.88 -11.48
C ARG A 62 2.36 -8.85 -10.69
N LEU A 63 1.08 -8.71 -11.00
CA LEU A 63 0.09 -7.99 -10.21
C LEU A 63 -0.47 -8.89 -9.11
N LEU A 64 -0.37 -8.41 -7.86
CA LEU A 64 -1.01 -8.99 -6.70
C LEU A 64 -2.13 -8.05 -6.22
N VAL A 65 -3.37 -8.48 -6.32
CA VAL A 65 -4.55 -7.73 -5.83
C VAL A 65 -4.92 -8.24 -4.45
N MET A 66 -4.73 -7.39 -3.43
CA MET A 66 -5.07 -7.71 -2.04
C MET A 66 -6.51 -7.28 -1.72
N CYS A 67 -7.38 -8.24 -1.43
CA CYS A 67 -8.81 -8.02 -1.25
C CYS A 67 -9.23 -8.08 0.22
N ALA A 68 -9.94 -7.05 0.69
CA ALA A 68 -10.50 -7.00 2.05
C ALA A 68 -11.68 -6.04 2.20
N ASP A 69 -12.64 -6.40 3.05
CA ASP A 69 -13.75 -5.51 3.41
C ASP A 69 -13.41 -4.63 4.61
N ASN A 70 -13.97 -3.41 4.64
CA ASN A 70 -13.66 -2.43 5.67
C ASN A 70 -14.92 -2.00 6.42
N GLY A 71 -15.03 -2.31 7.72
CA GLY A 71 -16.22 -2.04 8.54
C GLY A 71 -16.66 -0.58 8.56
N ILE A 72 -15.73 0.35 8.27
CA ILE A 72 -15.98 1.79 8.15
C ILE A 72 -17.08 2.15 7.14
N VAL A 73 -17.40 1.26 6.19
CA VAL A 73 -18.52 1.41 5.24
C VAL A 73 -19.85 1.67 5.93
N ALA A 74 -20.05 1.14 7.15
CA ALA A 74 -21.25 1.38 7.96
C ALA A 74 -21.50 2.86 8.31
N GLU A 75 -20.47 3.72 8.26
CA GLU A 75 -20.61 5.18 8.44
C GLU A 75 -21.15 5.92 7.20
N GLY A 76 -21.46 5.20 6.11
CA GLY A 76 -21.96 5.80 4.87
C GLY A 76 -20.89 6.51 4.02
N VAL A 77 -19.62 6.14 4.21
CA VAL A 77 -18.44 6.69 3.51
C VAL A 77 -18.18 6.04 2.13
N SER A 78 -19.11 5.25 1.63
CA SER A 78 -19.07 4.58 0.32
C SER A 78 -20.36 4.84 -0.48
N GLN A 79 -20.33 4.57 -1.78
CA GLN A 79 -21.52 4.51 -2.64
C GLN A 79 -22.22 3.15 -2.57
N THR A 80 -21.42 2.09 -2.48
CA THR A 80 -21.82 0.66 -2.43
C THR A 80 -21.59 0.07 -1.05
N GLY A 81 -22.24 -1.06 -0.75
CA GLY A 81 -21.92 -1.86 0.43
C GLY A 81 -20.75 -2.82 0.19
N GLN A 82 -20.40 -3.56 1.24
CA GLN A 82 -19.27 -4.51 1.27
C GLN A 82 -19.49 -5.73 0.37
N GLU A 83 -20.75 -6.08 0.10
CA GLU A 83 -21.12 -7.19 -0.79
C GLU A 83 -20.53 -7.09 -2.20
N VAL A 84 -20.10 -5.90 -2.63
CA VAL A 84 -19.46 -5.66 -3.92
C VAL A 84 -17.99 -6.13 -3.96
N THR A 85 -17.29 -6.18 -2.83
CA THR A 85 -15.84 -6.52 -2.78
C THR A 85 -15.56 -7.89 -3.40
N ALA A 86 -16.29 -8.93 -2.96
CA ALA A 86 -16.12 -10.29 -3.49
C ALA A 86 -16.59 -10.43 -4.95
N LEU A 87 -17.63 -9.68 -5.37
CA LEU A 87 -18.10 -9.70 -6.76
C LEU A 87 -17.07 -9.14 -7.73
N VAL A 88 -16.36 -8.07 -7.33
CA VAL A 88 -15.25 -7.52 -8.13
C VAL A 88 -14.02 -8.42 -8.03
N ALA A 89 -13.70 -8.99 -6.87
CA ALA A 89 -12.59 -9.95 -6.74
C ALA A 89 -12.78 -11.18 -7.65
N ASP A 90 -14.00 -11.73 -7.72
CA ASP A 90 -14.38 -12.76 -8.70
C ASP A 90 -14.12 -12.25 -10.13
N SER A 91 -14.64 -11.07 -10.49
CA SER A 91 -14.50 -10.50 -11.86
C SER A 91 -13.03 -10.24 -12.26
N ILE A 92 -12.17 -9.87 -11.31
CA ILE A 92 -10.71 -9.76 -11.52
C ILE A 92 -10.12 -11.15 -11.78
N ALA A 93 -10.47 -12.16 -10.97
CA ALA A 93 -9.97 -13.52 -11.13
C ALA A 93 -10.45 -14.19 -12.44
N CYS A 94 -11.69 -13.94 -12.87
CA CYS A 94 -12.26 -14.47 -14.12
C CYS A 94 -11.71 -13.79 -15.39
N GLY A 95 -10.93 -12.70 -15.28
CA GLY A 95 -10.39 -12.00 -16.44
C GLY A 95 -11.28 -10.87 -17.02
N GLU A 96 -12.36 -10.51 -16.34
CA GLU A 96 -13.39 -9.59 -16.85
C GLU A 96 -13.19 -8.13 -16.41
N SER A 97 -12.47 -7.90 -15.30
CA SER A 97 -12.21 -6.56 -14.78
C SER A 97 -11.26 -5.73 -15.69
N PRO A 98 -11.26 -4.39 -15.57
CA PRO A 98 -10.29 -3.55 -16.27
C PRO A 98 -8.85 -3.89 -15.91
N SER A 99 -8.57 -4.21 -14.64
CA SER A 99 -7.24 -4.66 -14.18
C SER A 99 -6.80 -5.96 -14.86
N ALA A 100 -7.68 -6.94 -15.01
CA ALA A 100 -7.34 -8.20 -15.66
C ALA A 100 -7.16 -8.05 -17.17
N ILE A 101 -7.99 -7.24 -17.83
CA ILE A 101 -7.83 -6.87 -19.25
C ILE A 101 -6.47 -6.19 -19.48
N PHE A 102 -6.08 -5.27 -18.58
CA PHE A 102 -4.80 -4.57 -18.67
C PHE A 102 -3.62 -5.52 -18.40
N ALA A 103 -3.74 -6.43 -17.43
CA ALA A 103 -2.72 -7.44 -17.12
C ALA A 103 -2.45 -8.38 -18.30
N ALA A 104 -3.52 -8.90 -18.92
CA ALA A 104 -3.42 -9.71 -20.13
C ALA A 104 -2.78 -8.93 -21.31
N ARG A 105 -3.02 -7.62 -21.41
CA ARG A 105 -2.47 -6.79 -22.49
C ARG A 105 -0.96 -6.58 -22.40
N CYS A 106 -0.37 -6.62 -21.21
CA CYS A 106 1.05 -6.38 -20.96
C CYS A 106 1.82 -7.63 -20.46
N ASP A 107 1.29 -8.83 -20.69
CA ASP A 107 1.88 -10.11 -20.24
C ASP A 107 2.22 -10.11 -18.74
N CYS A 108 1.32 -9.54 -17.93
CA CYS A 108 1.46 -9.48 -16.49
C CYS A 108 0.64 -10.59 -15.84
N GLN A 109 1.31 -11.40 -15.01
CA GLN A 109 0.68 -12.44 -14.23
C GLN A 109 -0.24 -11.82 -13.18
N LEU A 110 -1.45 -12.34 -13.02
CA LEU A 110 -2.44 -11.83 -12.07
C LEU A 110 -2.69 -12.86 -10.97
N ARG A 111 -2.68 -12.41 -9.71
CA ARG A 111 -3.19 -13.18 -8.56
C ARG A 111 -4.10 -12.30 -7.71
N VAL A 112 -5.25 -12.82 -7.33
CA VAL A 112 -6.21 -12.18 -6.43
C VAL A 112 -6.16 -12.90 -5.10
N VAL A 113 -5.93 -12.16 -4.01
CA VAL A 113 -5.72 -12.72 -2.68
C VAL A 113 -6.74 -12.15 -1.72
N ASP A 114 -7.64 -13.01 -1.22
CA ASP A 114 -8.62 -12.69 -0.20
C ASP A 114 -7.94 -12.72 1.18
N VAL A 115 -7.54 -11.54 1.65
CA VAL A 115 -6.90 -11.33 2.97
C VAL A 115 -7.95 -11.09 4.05
N GLY A 116 -9.12 -10.57 3.68
CA GLY A 116 -10.15 -10.24 4.66
C GLY A 116 -11.50 -9.83 4.09
N MET A 117 -11.99 -10.47 3.02
CA MET A 117 -13.35 -10.19 2.52
C MET A 117 -14.42 -10.66 3.53
N ALA A 118 -15.58 -10.00 3.56
CA ALA A 118 -16.65 -10.34 4.49
C ALA A 118 -17.32 -11.68 4.13
N CYS A 119 -17.61 -11.87 2.84
CA CYS A 119 -18.02 -13.14 2.25
C CYS A 119 -16.81 -13.88 1.63
N ASP A 120 -17.01 -15.14 1.24
CA ASP A 120 -16.01 -15.90 0.50
C ASP A 120 -16.19 -15.66 -1.00
N ALA A 121 -15.08 -15.64 -1.74
CA ALA A 121 -15.10 -15.62 -3.20
C ALA A 121 -15.82 -16.84 -3.79
N ARG A 122 -16.37 -16.70 -4.99
CA ARG A 122 -17.01 -17.80 -5.74
C ARG A 122 -16.06 -18.39 -6.78
N ASP A 123 -15.17 -17.58 -7.35
CA ASP A 123 -14.14 -18.09 -8.26
C ASP A 123 -13.01 -18.79 -7.46
N PRO A 124 -12.70 -20.07 -7.75
CA PRO A 124 -11.70 -20.83 -7.00
C PRO A 124 -10.25 -20.37 -7.25
N SER A 125 -10.02 -19.46 -8.20
CA SER A 125 -8.73 -18.84 -8.48
C SER A 125 -8.40 -17.69 -7.52
N VAL A 126 -9.40 -17.19 -6.77
CA VAL A 126 -9.17 -16.25 -5.66
C VAL A 126 -8.54 -17.01 -4.49
N ILE A 127 -7.31 -16.63 -4.14
CA ILE A 127 -6.51 -17.28 -3.10
C ILE A 127 -7.07 -16.90 -1.72
N CYS A 128 -7.65 -17.86 -1.01
CA CYS A 128 -8.12 -17.64 0.35
C CYS A 128 -6.96 -17.62 1.35
N ALA A 129 -6.57 -16.42 1.79
CA ALA A 129 -5.59 -16.16 2.83
C ALA A 129 -6.22 -15.36 3.99
N LYS A 130 -7.52 -15.57 4.22
CA LYS A 130 -8.39 -14.72 5.02
C LYS A 130 -8.01 -14.74 6.50
N VAL A 131 -7.66 -13.56 7.03
CA VAL A 131 -7.36 -13.34 8.46
C VAL A 131 -8.64 -13.25 9.28
N ALA A 132 -9.61 -12.46 8.80
CA ALA A 132 -10.94 -12.29 9.40
C ALA A 132 -11.96 -11.88 8.33
N ARG A 133 -13.27 -11.97 8.64
CA ARG A 133 -14.34 -11.52 7.73
C ARG A 133 -14.55 -10.00 7.85
N GLY A 134 -13.78 -9.23 7.09
CA GLY A 134 -13.78 -7.77 7.12
C GLY A 134 -13.04 -7.18 8.32
N SER A 135 -12.45 -5.99 8.15
CA SER A 135 -11.96 -5.18 9.27
C SER A 135 -13.15 -4.58 10.03
N ARG A 136 -12.95 -4.27 11.31
CA ARG A 136 -14.01 -3.71 12.18
C ARG A 136 -14.30 -2.25 11.81
N ASN A 137 -15.52 -1.79 12.10
CA ASN A 137 -15.81 -0.37 11.98
C ASN A 137 -15.06 0.40 13.08
N PHE A 138 -13.90 0.96 12.74
CA PHE A 138 -13.13 1.73 13.71
C PHE A 138 -13.94 2.92 14.26
N ALA A 139 -14.91 3.48 13.52
CA ALA A 139 -15.76 4.56 14.05
C ALA A 139 -16.71 4.11 15.18
N GLN A 140 -17.12 2.84 15.20
CA GLN A 140 -18.00 2.27 16.24
C GLN A 140 -17.27 1.92 17.53
N SER A 141 -15.94 1.69 17.47
CA SER A 141 -15.11 1.54 18.69
C SER A 141 -15.21 2.76 19.63
N TRP A 142 -15.70 3.90 19.11
CA TRP A 142 -15.92 5.15 19.83
C TRP A 142 -17.40 5.47 20.17
N SER A 143 -18.37 4.58 19.95
CA SER A 143 -19.81 4.97 19.87
C SER A 143 -20.81 4.26 20.80
N SER A 144 -20.39 3.71 21.94
CA SER A 144 -21.29 3.20 22.99
C SER A 144 -21.18 3.99 24.30
N GLY A 145 -22.19 4.82 24.58
CA GLY A 145 -22.64 5.18 25.94
C GLY A 145 -21.83 6.16 26.82
N ARG A 146 -20.57 6.50 26.52
CA ARG A 146 -19.69 7.14 27.52
C ARG A 146 -20.01 8.61 27.86
N THR A 147 -20.31 8.82 29.14
CA THR A 147 -20.32 10.10 29.87
C THR A 147 -18.93 10.76 29.87
N GLU A 148 -18.85 12.01 30.34
CA GLU A 148 -17.62 12.79 30.36
C GLU A 148 -16.56 12.18 31.33
N GLU A 149 -17.00 11.60 32.45
CA GLU A 149 -16.14 10.88 33.40
C GLU A 149 -15.54 9.60 32.79
N GLU A 150 -16.32 8.83 32.03
CA GLU A 150 -15.86 7.60 31.36
C GLU A 150 -14.89 7.89 30.21
N ARG A 151 -14.92 9.09 29.63
CA ARG A 151 -13.90 9.56 28.68
C ARG A 151 -12.57 9.88 29.39
N GLY A 152 -12.65 10.53 30.56
CA GLY A 152 -11.48 10.82 31.40
C GLY A 152 -10.77 9.54 31.85
N LEU A 153 -11.53 8.58 32.39
CA LEU A 153 -10.99 7.30 32.85
C LEU A 153 -10.37 6.48 31.71
N PHE A 154 -10.98 6.51 30.52
CA PHE A 154 -10.42 5.86 29.33
C PHE A 154 -9.06 6.47 28.91
N ALA A 155 -8.97 7.80 28.82
CA ALA A 155 -7.71 8.47 28.49
C ALA A 155 -6.61 8.17 29.53
N GLN A 156 -6.98 8.10 30.80
CA GLN A 156 -6.07 7.76 31.91
C GLN A 156 -5.54 6.32 31.80
N ASN A 157 -6.41 5.33 31.58
CA ASN A 157 -6.04 3.92 31.45
C ASN A 157 -5.12 3.67 30.24
N ILE A 158 -5.40 4.29 29.08
CA ILE A 158 -4.53 4.16 27.91
C ILE A 158 -3.17 4.83 28.16
N ALA A 159 -3.12 5.98 28.85
CA ALA A 159 -1.87 6.60 29.25
C ALA A 159 -1.06 5.73 30.24
N GLU A 160 -1.70 4.86 31.02
CA GLU A 160 -1.02 3.92 31.95
C GLU A 160 -0.50 2.67 31.24
N ILE A 161 -1.23 2.11 30.27
CA ILE A 161 -0.71 1.07 29.36
C ILE A 161 0.49 1.61 28.56
N SER A 162 0.39 2.80 27.96
CA SER A 162 1.50 3.44 27.23
C SER A 162 2.72 3.77 28.10
N ARG A 163 2.56 3.78 29.44
CA ARG A 163 3.65 3.93 30.42
C ARG A 163 4.15 2.59 30.97
N GLY A 164 3.55 1.47 30.58
CA GLY A 164 3.88 0.12 31.09
C GLY A 164 3.45 -0.11 32.54
N ALA A 165 2.53 0.70 33.07
CA ALA A 165 2.05 0.62 34.45
C ALA A 165 0.86 -0.34 34.62
N MET A 166 0.21 -0.71 33.52
CA MET A 166 -0.88 -1.70 33.45
C MET A 166 -0.72 -2.57 32.20
N THR A 167 -1.16 -3.83 32.29
CA THR A 167 -1.22 -4.76 31.16
C THR A 167 -2.64 -4.88 30.61
N GLU A 168 -2.78 -5.22 29.33
CA GLU A 168 -4.09 -5.35 28.65
C GLU A 168 -5.04 -6.37 29.31
N LYS A 169 -4.50 -7.30 30.11
CA LYS A 169 -5.27 -8.32 30.84
C LYS A 169 -5.91 -7.83 32.14
N GLU A 170 -5.51 -6.68 32.66
CA GLU A 170 -5.93 -6.20 34.00
C GLU A 170 -7.21 -5.35 33.96
N ILE A 171 -7.74 -5.02 32.78
CA ILE A 171 -8.95 -4.21 32.66
C ILE A 171 -10.20 -5.11 32.68
N SER A 172 -11.03 -4.88 33.70
CA SER A 172 -12.19 -5.69 34.09
C SER A 172 -13.52 -4.98 33.80
N PRO A 173 -14.64 -5.69 33.70
CA PRO A 173 -15.38 -5.58 32.46
C PRO A 173 -16.17 -4.32 32.09
N SER A 174 -15.99 -3.14 32.65
CA SER A 174 -16.77 -1.93 32.28
C SER A 174 -16.40 -1.33 30.92
N GLY A 175 -17.37 -1.31 29.98
CA GLY A 175 -17.26 -2.23 28.83
C GLY A 175 -18.13 -3.50 28.85
N PHE A 176 -19.12 -3.64 29.75
CA PHE A 176 -19.73 -4.95 30.06
C PHE A 176 -20.65 -5.39 28.90
N CYS A 177 -20.30 -6.48 28.20
CA CYS A 177 -21.26 -7.32 27.47
C CYS A 177 -22.36 -7.83 28.43
N SER A 178 -23.45 -8.38 27.90
CA SER A 178 -24.61 -8.85 28.70
C SER A 178 -24.30 -10.01 29.67
N ASP A 179 -23.16 -10.70 29.50
CA ASP A 179 -22.60 -11.71 30.41
C ASP A 179 -21.58 -11.12 31.41
N GLY A 180 -21.02 -9.97 31.06
CA GLY A 180 -19.98 -9.25 31.75
C GLY A 180 -18.55 -9.52 31.32
N SER A 181 -18.28 -9.39 30.03
CA SER A 181 -16.95 -9.37 29.41
C SER A 181 -16.62 -7.98 28.80
N ILE A 182 -15.35 -7.53 28.85
CA ILE A 182 -14.98 -6.15 28.47
C ILE A 182 -14.85 -6.00 26.96
N GLU A 183 -15.51 -5.02 26.35
CA GLU A 183 -15.21 -4.64 24.98
C GLU A 183 -13.98 -3.72 24.92
N ILE A 184 -12.78 -4.33 24.96
CA ILE A 184 -11.50 -3.64 24.71
C ILE A 184 -11.56 -2.97 23.34
N HIS A 185 -11.04 -1.75 23.30
CA HIS A 185 -10.96 -0.86 22.15
C HIS A 185 -10.57 -1.51 20.80
N ARG A 186 -11.55 -2.07 20.08
CA ARG A 186 -11.26 -2.73 18.80
C ARG A 186 -11.18 -1.70 17.68
N GLY A 187 -9.96 -1.28 17.37
CA GLY A 187 -9.66 -0.66 16.08
C GLY A 187 -10.01 -1.57 14.90
N ALA A 188 -9.70 -1.13 13.68
CA ALA A 188 -9.93 -1.91 12.46
C ALA A 188 -9.50 -3.39 12.59
N MET A 189 -8.39 -3.67 13.28
CA MET A 189 -7.88 -5.01 13.57
C MET A 189 -7.03 -5.06 14.86
N THR A 190 -6.76 -6.25 15.41
CA THR A 190 -5.75 -6.44 16.48
C THR A 190 -4.33 -6.48 15.90
N GLU A 191 -3.30 -6.44 16.76
CA GLU A 191 -1.92 -6.58 16.28
C GLU A 191 -1.65 -7.98 15.71
N GLU A 192 -2.24 -9.04 16.26
CA GLU A 192 -2.12 -10.40 15.69
C GLU A 192 -2.76 -10.48 14.30
N GLU A 193 -3.93 -9.88 14.11
CA GLU A 193 -4.62 -9.82 12.82
C GLU A 193 -3.82 -8.97 11.80
N ALA A 194 -3.25 -7.84 12.22
CA ALA A 194 -2.36 -7.02 11.38
C ALA A 194 -1.09 -7.78 10.98
N LEU A 195 -0.42 -8.45 11.93
CA LEU A 195 0.77 -9.27 11.67
C LEU A 195 0.45 -10.49 10.80
N ALA A 196 -0.74 -11.08 10.92
CA ALA A 196 -1.20 -12.13 10.03
C ALA A 196 -1.35 -11.62 8.59
N ALA A 197 -2.02 -10.48 8.38
CA ALA A 197 -2.18 -9.89 7.05
C ALA A 197 -0.82 -9.46 6.43
N ILE A 198 0.07 -8.86 7.22
CA ILE A 198 1.47 -8.57 6.81
C ILE A 198 2.20 -9.87 6.42
N SER A 199 1.92 -10.99 7.08
CA SER A 199 2.54 -12.28 6.73
C SER A 199 2.10 -12.76 5.35
N VAL A 200 0.81 -12.63 5.00
CA VAL A 200 0.29 -12.97 3.66
C VAL A 200 1.05 -12.23 2.56
N GLY A 201 1.27 -10.92 2.74
CA GLY A 201 2.05 -10.11 1.80
C GLY A 201 3.50 -10.56 1.65
N ILE A 202 4.19 -10.85 2.77
CA ILE A 202 5.57 -11.35 2.76
C ILE A 202 5.64 -12.71 2.04
N GLU A 203 4.69 -13.61 2.32
CA GLU A 203 4.61 -14.96 1.77
C GLU A 203 4.34 -14.93 0.25
N GLU A 204 3.47 -14.04 -0.24
CA GLU A 204 3.25 -13.86 -1.68
C GLU A 204 4.43 -13.17 -2.40
N SER A 205 5.17 -12.29 -1.72
CA SER A 205 6.45 -11.77 -2.25
C SER A 205 7.52 -12.85 -2.39
N ALA A 206 7.63 -13.73 -1.39
CA ALA A 206 8.56 -14.85 -1.41
C ALA A 206 8.22 -15.81 -2.55
N ARG A 207 6.94 -16.18 -2.68
CA ARG A 207 6.43 -16.99 -3.80
C ARG A 207 6.72 -16.36 -5.16
N ALA A 208 6.47 -15.06 -5.31
CA ALA A 208 6.81 -14.36 -6.54
C ALA A 208 8.30 -14.47 -6.89
N LYS A 209 9.20 -14.37 -5.90
CA LYS A 209 10.63 -14.56 -6.13
C LYS A 209 10.99 -16.00 -6.54
N GLU A 210 10.37 -16.99 -5.93
CA GLU A 210 10.51 -18.42 -6.29
C GLU A 210 10.04 -18.70 -7.72
N ASP A 211 8.94 -18.06 -8.14
CA ASP A 211 8.37 -18.14 -9.49
C ASP A 211 9.14 -17.32 -10.55
N GLY A 212 10.26 -16.67 -10.19
CA GLY A 212 11.10 -15.89 -11.10
C GLY A 212 10.60 -14.47 -11.42
N VAL A 213 9.67 -13.90 -10.65
CA VAL A 213 9.15 -12.55 -10.85
C VAL A 213 10.23 -11.48 -10.64
N GLY A 214 10.53 -10.73 -11.69
CA GLY A 214 11.44 -9.59 -11.71
C GLY A 214 10.80 -8.24 -11.37
N LEU A 215 9.47 -8.14 -11.39
CA LEU A 215 8.74 -6.92 -11.00
C LEU A 215 7.37 -7.26 -10.37
N LEU A 216 7.11 -6.72 -9.19
CA LEU A 216 5.80 -6.77 -8.54
C LEU A 216 4.99 -5.50 -8.85
N LEU A 217 3.70 -5.66 -9.09
CA LEU A 217 2.72 -4.58 -9.18
C LEU A 217 1.74 -4.72 -8.02
N THR A 218 1.44 -3.61 -7.34
CA THR A 218 0.44 -3.62 -6.27
C THR A 218 -0.95 -3.38 -6.82
N GLY A 219 -1.92 -4.19 -6.40
CA GLY A 219 -3.35 -3.89 -6.55
C GLY A 219 -4.09 -4.12 -5.23
N GLU A 220 -5.31 -3.62 -5.16
CA GLU A 220 -6.21 -3.81 -4.03
C GLU A 220 -7.65 -3.82 -4.52
N MET A 221 -8.53 -4.42 -3.72
CA MET A 221 -9.97 -4.26 -3.87
C MET A 221 -10.63 -4.31 -2.49
N GLY A 222 -11.23 -3.20 -2.07
CA GLY A 222 -11.88 -3.12 -0.77
C GLY A 222 -12.84 -1.96 -0.64
N ILE A 223 -14.14 -2.22 -0.53
CA ILE A 223 -15.10 -1.14 -0.33
C ILE A 223 -14.82 -0.43 1.00
N GLY A 224 -14.65 0.90 0.94
CA GLY A 224 -14.30 1.77 2.09
C GLY A 224 -12.80 2.03 2.30
N ASN A 225 -11.89 1.38 1.58
CA ASN A 225 -10.45 1.50 1.85
C ASN A 225 -9.82 2.86 1.49
N THR A 226 -10.44 3.67 0.62
CA THR A 226 -10.05 5.08 0.45
C THR A 226 -10.28 5.92 1.71
N THR A 227 -11.10 5.45 2.65
CA THR A 227 -11.28 6.06 3.98
C THR A 227 -10.24 5.54 4.96
N THR A 228 -9.96 4.23 5.00
CA THR A 228 -8.91 3.66 5.86
C THR A 228 -7.53 4.19 5.47
N SER A 229 -7.23 4.27 4.18
CA SER A 229 -5.98 4.83 3.64
C SER A 229 -5.82 6.31 3.97
N ALA A 230 -6.88 7.11 3.82
CA ALA A 230 -6.84 8.52 4.20
C ALA A 230 -6.72 8.71 5.72
N ALA A 231 -7.32 7.84 6.54
CA ALA A 231 -7.15 7.83 8.00
C ALA A 231 -5.72 7.45 8.42
N CYS A 232 -5.13 6.42 7.82
CA CYS A 232 -3.72 6.08 8.00
C CYS A 232 -2.82 7.27 7.61
N LEU A 233 -3.01 7.87 6.44
CA LEU A 233 -2.18 8.99 5.98
C LEU A 233 -2.32 10.24 6.87
N SER A 234 -3.55 10.54 7.31
CA SER A 234 -3.89 11.57 8.29
C SER A 234 -3.06 11.41 9.58
N ALA A 235 -3.00 10.19 10.12
CA ALA A 235 -2.26 9.87 11.35
C ALA A 235 -0.74 9.66 11.16
N LEU A 236 -0.26 9.36 9.95
CA LEU A 236 1.18 9.20 9.67
C LEU A 236 1.90 10.54 9.46
N LEU A 237 1.15 11.57 9.04
CA LEU A 237 1.66 12.89 8.64
C LEU A 237 1.09 14.06 9.47
N ASP A 238 0.20 13.79 10.44
CA ASP A 238 -0.56 14.78 11.22
C ASP A 238 -1.26 15.84 10.36
N LEU A 239 -1.98 15.38 9.33
CA LEU A 239 -2.69 16.23 8.37
C LEU A 239 -4.21 16.18 8.58
N PRO A 240 -4.94 17.30 8.41
CA PRO A 240 -6.40 17.32 8.48
C PRO A 240 -7.02 16.45 7.38
N ALA A 241 -8.22 15.90 7.63
CA ALA A 241 -8.87 15.00 6.67
C ALA A 241 -9.10 15.65 5.30
N GLU A 242 -9.30 16.97 5.24
CA GLU A 242 -9.40 17.73 4.00
C GLU A 242 -8.18 17.58 3.08
N ALA A 243 -6.96 17.51 3.64
CA ALA A 243 -5.73 17.41 2.86
C ALA A 243 -5.47 16.00 2.29
N VAL A 244 -6.15 14.98 2.83
CA VAL A 244 -5.89 13.57 2.50
C VAL A 244 -7.08 12.82 1.90
N ALA A 245 -8.32 13.27 2.15
CA ALA A 245 -9.54 12.56 1.78
C ALA A 245 -10.32 13.26 0.64
N GLY A 246 -10.40 12.58 -0.49
CA GLY A 246 -11.22 12.95 -1.64
C GLY A 246 -12.52 12.16 -1.72
N ARG A 247 -13.22 12.33 -2.85
CA ARG A 247 -14.52 11.73 -3.13
C ARG A 247 -14.45 10.22 -3.42
N GLY A 248 -13.27 9.60 -3.54
CA GLY A 248 -13.12 8.19 -3.90
C GLY A 248 -13.90 7.86 -5.17
N ALA A 249 -14.80 6.88 -5.07
CA ALA A 249 -15.73 6.47 -6.14
C ALA A 249 -16.89 7.48 -6.42
N GLY A 250 -16.74 8.77 -6.10
CA GLY A 250 -17.70 9.83 -6.48
C GLY A 250 -18.70 10.27 -5.39
N LEU A 251 -18.31 10.24 -4.11
CA LEU A 251 -19.16 10.65 -2.98
C LEU A 251 -19.77 12.06 -3.13
N SER A 252 -21.03 12.20 -2.72
CA SER A 252 -21.71 13.49 -2.55
C SER A 252 -21.11 14.30 -1.39
N ASP A 253 -21.37 15.61 -1.36
CA ASP A 253 -20.79 16.52 -0.36
C ASP A 253 -21.11 16.11 1.09
N ARG A 254 -22.34 15.66 1.34
CA ARG A 254 -22.76 15.12 2.65
C ARG A 254 -21.93 13.88 3.05
N ARG A 255 -21.69 12.96 2.11
CA ARG A 255 -20.87 11.75 2.38
C ARG A 255 -19.38 12.09 2.51
N LEU A 256 -18.87 13.06 1.75
CA LEU A 256 -17.50 13.56 1.88
C LEU A 256 -17.28 14.25 3.23
N ALA A 257 -18.24 15.06 3.69
CA ALA A 257 -18.21 15.68 5.02
C ALA A 257 -18.16 14.62 6.13
N LYS A 258 -19.02 13.58 6.06
CA LYS A 258 -18.98 12.46 7.01
C LYS A 258 -17.68 11.65 6.95
N LYS A 259 -17.13 11.41 5.74
CA LYS A 259 -15.82 10.77 5.56
C LYS A 259 -14.71 11.58 6.25
N ARG A 260 -14.72 12.91 6.10
CA ARG A 260 -13.75 13.82 6.75
C ARG A 260 -13.89 13.85 8.27
N GLU A 261 -15.11 14.01 8.79
CA GLU A 261 -15.45 13.95 10.22
C GLU A 261 -14.89 12.69 10.89
N VAL A 262 -15.13 11.52 10.27
CA VAL A 262 -14.68 10.21 10.77
C VAL A 262 -13.15 10.09 10.78
N ILE A 263 -12.47 10.64 9.76
CA ILE A 263 -11.00 10.64 9.66
C ILE A 263 -10.36 11.58 10.68
N ASP A 264 -10.87 12.81 10.83
CA ASP A 264 -10.34 13.78 11.79
C ASP A 264 -10.52 13.27 13.23
N ARG A 265 -11.72 12.77 13.57
CA ARG A 265 -11.99 12.16 14.88
C ARG A 265 -11.08 10.97 15.17
N ALA A 266 -10.81 10.11 14.18
CA ALA A 266 -9.92 8.98 14.38
C ALA A 266 -8.45 9.40 14.60
N ARG A 267 -7.97 10.45 13.90
CA ARG A 267 -6.63 11.05 14.14
C ARG A 267 -6.55 11.65 15.54
N GLU A 268 -7.56 12.41 15.96
CA GLU A 268 -7.60 13.04 17.28
C GLU A 268 -7.50 12.01 18.40
N ILE A 269 -8.27 10.92 18.33
CA ILE A 269 -8.25 9.93 19.42
C ILE A 269 -6.96 9.10 19.39
N PHE A 270 -6.40 8.78 18.22
CA PHE A 270 -5.08 8.16 18.13
C PHE A 270 -3.98 9.02 18.80
N TYR A 271 -4.03 10.35 18.65
CA TYR A 271 -3.09 11.25 19.34
C TYR A 271 -3.51 11.65 20.76
N SER A 272 -4.67 11.22 21.26
CA SER A 272 -5.01 11.34 22.69
C SER A 272 -4.20 10.35 23.54
N SER A 273 -3.73 9.26 22.93
CA SER A 273 -3.01 8.15 23.55
C SER A 273 -1.53 8.05 23.17
N CYS A 274 -1.10 8.74 22.10
CA CYS A 274 0.23 8.65 21.50
C CYS A 274 0.84 10.03 21.19
N ARG A 275 2.17 10.11 21.18
CA ARG A 275 2.92 11.32 20.78
C ARG A 275 2.86 11.55 19.27
N ARG A 276 2.86 12.83 18.86
CA ARG A 276 2.79 13.23 17.44
C ARG A 276 4.12 13.11 16.70
N GLU A 277 5.26 13.25 17.38
CA GLU A 277 6.57 13.34 16.69
C GLU A 277 7.03 12.02 16.07
N ASN A 278 6.57 10.88 16.58
CA ASN A 278 6.90 9.56 16.06
C ASN A 278 5.77 8.54 16.35
N PRO A 279 4.66 8.59 15.60
CA PRO A 279 3.55 7.68 15.82
C PRO A 279 3.91 6.25 15.40
N ASP A 280 3.48 5.26 16.18
CA ASP A 280 3.70 3.84 15.86
C ASP A 280 2.88 3.45 14.61
N PRO A 281 3.53 3.11 13.48
CA PRO A 281 2.85 2.81 12.22
C PRO A 281 2.04 1.51 12.28
N LEU A 282 2.42 0.54 13.13
CA LEU A 282 1.62 -0.67 13.33
C LEU A 282 0.38 -0.36 14.17
N ALA A 283 0.49 0.50 15.18
CA ALA A 283 -0.66 0.94 15.96
C ALA A 283 -1.66 1.75 15.10
N ILE A 284 -1.19 2.60 14.17
CA ILE A 284 -2.05 3.26 13.18
C ILE A 284 -2.78 2.23 12.32
N LEU A 285 -2.05 1.26 11.77
CA LEU A 285 -2.63 0.21 10.91
C LEU A 285 -3.70 -0.61 11.65
N CYS A 286 -3.45 -0.99 12.91
CA CYS A 286 -4.43 -1.65 13.78
C CYS A 286 -5.65 -0.76 14.04
N GLN A 287 -5.43 0.54 14.30
CA GLN A 287 -6.50 1.45 14.74
C GLN A 287 -7.44 1.88 13.60
N VAL A 288 -6.91 2.19 12.41
CA VAL A 288 -7.70 2.80 11.30
C VAL A 288 -7.48 2.18 9.91
N GLY A 289 -6.65 1.13 9.80
CA GLY A 289 -6.29 0.51 8.53
C GLY A 289 -7.29 -0.50 7.97
N GLY A 290 -6.81 -1.35 7.07
CA GLY A 290 -7.55 -2.45 6.42
C GLY A 290 -6.60 -3.61 6.10
N PHE A 291 -7.14 -4.83 5.98
CA PHE A 291 -6.30 -6.03 5.74
C PHE A 291 -5.62 -6.01 4.37
N ASP A 292 -6.22 -5.32 3.40
CA ASP A 292 -5.65 -4.96 2.11
C ASP A 292 -4.36 -4.12 2.27
N ILE A 293 -4.42 -3.03 3.04
CA ILE A 293 -3.25 -2.18 3.36
C ILE A 293 -2.19 -3.01 4.10
N ALA A 294 -2.59 -3.82 5.08
CA ALA A 294 -1.68 -4.63 5.88
C ALA A 294 -0.94 -5.69 5.01
N ALA A 295 -1.63 -6.34 4.07
CA ALA A 295 -0.99 -7.23 3.11
C ALA A 295 -0.07 -6.50 2.13
N LEU A 296 -0.44 -5.29 1.66
CA LEU A 296 0.46 -4.49 0.82
C LEU A 296 1.71 -4.01 1.58
N VAL A 297 1.61 -3.71 2.88
CA VAL A 297 2.78 -3.47 3.76
C VAL A 297 3.67 -4.71 3.80
N GLY A 298 3.08 -5.89 3.99
CA GLY A 298 3.78 -7.16 3.95
C GLY A 298 4.48 -7.42 2.61
N LEU A 299 3.80 -7.13 1.50
CA LEU A 299 4.34 -7.31 0.16
C LEU A 299 5.60 -6.46 -0.06
N ILE A 300 5.58 -5.19 0.38
CA ILE A 300 6.73 -4.28 0.23
C ILE A 300 7.88 -4.70 1.15
N LEU A 301 7.60 -5.11 2.39
CA LEU A 301 8.62 -5.64 3.31
C LEU A 301 9.25 -6.94 2.78
N GLY A 302 8.45 -7.84 2.21
CA GLY A 302 8.92 -9.04 1.53
C GLY A 302 9.77 -8.72 0.31
N ALA A 303 9.33 -7.79 -0.54
CA ALA A 303 10.02 -7.39 -1.76
C ALA A 303 11.39 -6.75 -1.48
N ASN A 304 11.47 -5.98 -0.39
CA ASN A 304 12.72 -5.48 0.20
C ASN A 304 13.68 -6.61 0.60
N GLN A 305 13.18 -7.74 1.11
CA GLN A 305 14.00 -8.91 1.46
C GLN A 305 14.38 -9.75 0.22
N THR A 306 13.50 -9.88 -0.78
CA THR A 306 13.71 -10.69 -1.99
C THR A 306 14.44 -9.96 -3.11
N ARG A 307 14.79 -8.68 -2.93
CA ARG A 307 15.36 -7.79 -3.96
C ARG A 307 14.46 -7.72 -5.20
N THR A 308 13.17 -7.47 -5.00
CA THR A 308 12.18 -7.35 -6.07
C THR A 308 11.65 -5.92 -6.11
N PRO A 309 11.73 -5.20 -7.25
CA PRO A 309 11.07 -3.90 -7.41
C PRO A 309 9.55 -4.01 -7.26
N VAL A 310 8.93 -2.96 -6.71
CA VAL A 310 7.48 -2.86 -6.52
C VAL A 310 6.97 -1.58 -7.19
N LEU A 311 6.19 -1.73 -8.26
CA LEU A 311 5.48 -0.63 -8.91
C LEU A 311 4.15 -0.38 -8.19
N LEU A 312 4.10 0.74 -7.48
CA LEU A 312 2.92 1.19 -6.73
C LEU A 312 1.83 1.69 -7.66
N ASP A 313 0.58 1.40 -7.33
CA ASP A 313 -0.62 1.88 -8.02
C ASP A 313 -1.06 3.24 -7.45
N GLY A 314 -2.23 3.32 -6.81
CA GLY A 314 -2.80 4.55 -6.27
C GLY A 314 -2.50 4.80 -4.79
N LEU A 315 -3.37 5.62 -4.17
CA LEU A 315 -3.26 6.07 -2.77
C LEU A 315 -3.07 4.91 -1.79
N ILE A 316 -3.84 3.83 -1.91
CA ILE A 316 -3.85 2.72 -0.95
C ILE A 316 -2.46 2.07 -0.88
N SER A 317 -1.89 1.71 -2.04
CA SER A 317 -0.53 1.17 -2.15
C SER A 317 0.56 2.14 -1.67
N SER A 318 0.36 3.44 -1.87
CA SER A 318 1.29 4.48 -1.42
C SER A 318 1.26 4.67 0.10
N VAL A 319 0.09 4.51 0.72
CA VAL A 319 -0.05 4.48 2.19
C VAL A 319 0.59 3.22 2.76
N ALA A 320 0.42 2.06 2.11
CA ALA A 320 1.11 0.84 2.49
C ALA A 320 2.65 0.99 2.39
N ALA A 321 3.17 1.61 1.33
CA ALA A 321 4.60 1.91 1.19
C ALA A 321 5.12 2.84 2.30
N LEU A 322 4.34 3.85 2.69
CA LEU A 322 4.70 4.74 3.79
C LEU A 322 4.70 4.02 5.14
N ILE A 323 3.74 3.13 5.39
CA ILE A 323 3.71 2.29 6.61
C ILE A 323 4.91 1.33 6.63
N ALA A 324 5.23 0.69 5.50
CA ALA A 324 6.40 -0.17 5.37
C ALA A 324 7.72 0.58 5.64
N ASP A 325 7.88 1.79 5.09
CA ASP A 325 9.06 2.65 5.33
C ASP A 325 9.16 3.15 6.77
N ARG A 326 8.03 3.34 7.48
CA ARG A 326 8.05 3.67 8.91
C ARG A 326 8.34 2.46 9.80
N LEU A 327 7.95 1.25 9.37
CA LEU A 327 8.25 -0.02 10.06
C LEU A 327 9.71 -0.47 9.86
N CYS A 328 10.24 -0.25 8.65
CA CYS A 328 11.61 -0.55 8.26
C CYS A 328 12.16 0.64 7.44
N PRO A 329 12.84 1.62 8.08
CA PRO A 329 13.36 2.82 7.42
C PRO A 329 14.28 2.50 6.23
N GLY A 330 13.83 2.85 5.02
CA GLY A 330 14.45 2.53 3.74
C GLY A 330 13.74 1.43 2.95
N ALA A 331 12.69 0.80 3.47
CA ALA A 331 11.91 -0.20 2.72
C ALA A 331 11.24 0.39 1.46
N ARG A 332 11.02 1.71 1.39
CA ARG A 332 10.54 2.36 0.15
C ARG A 332 11.53 2.32 -1.02
N GLU A 333 12.79 1.97 -0.80
CA GLU A 333 13.80 2.01 -1.87
C GLU A 333 13.56 0.92 -2.94
N VAL A 334 12.73 -0.10 -2.66
CA VAL A 334 12.20 -1.00 -3.71
C VAL A 334 11.01 -0.45 -4.49
N CYS A 335 10.41 0.67 -4.07
CA CYS A 335 9.18 1.18 -4.65
C CYS A 335 9.43 2.15 -5.83
N LEU A 336 8.58 2.03 -6.85
CA LEU A 336 8.43 2.94 -7.98
C LEU A 336 6.98 3.47 -7.97
N ALA A 337 6.71 4.64 -8.55
CA ALA A 337 5.36 5.21 -8.59
C ALA A 337 4.79 5.20 -10.01
N SER A 338 3.60 4.62 -10.19
CA SER A 338 2.94 4.62 -11.50
C SER A 338 2.33 5.97 -11.86
N HIS A 339 1.45 6.49 -11.01
CA HIS A 339 0.59 7.62 -11.37
C HIS A 339 0.30 8.55 -10.20
N LEU A 340 -0.01 9.81 -10.51
CA LEU A 340 -0.57 10.76 -9.55
C LEU A 340 -2.10 10.67 -9.63
N GLY A 341 -2.68 9.83 -8.79
CA GLY A 341 -4.14 9.65 -8.72
C GLY A 341 -4.87 10.85 -8.10
N ARG A 342 -6.18 10.96 -8.37
CA ARG A 342 -6.98 12.17 -8.05
C ARG A 342 -7.28 12.39 -6.55
N GLU A 343 -6.93 11.46 -5.67
CA GLU A 343 -7.15 11.62 -4.23
C GLU A 343 -6.14 12.63 -3.65
N PRO A 344 -6.57 13.64 -2.86
CA PRO A 344 -5.70 14.71 -2.35
C PRO A 344 -4.43 14.22 -1.64
N GLY A 345 -4.55 13.14 -0.88
CA GLY A 345 -3.45 12.52 -0.13
C GLY A 345 -2.31 12.00 -1.01
N MET A 346 -2.53 11.73 -2.30
CA MET A 346 -1.51 11.15 -3.18
C MET A 346 -0.28 12.07 -3.30
N SER A 347 -0.49 13.39 -3.42
CA SER A 347 0.59 14.37 -3.49
C SER A 347 1.43 14.43 -2.20
N HIS A 348 0.81 14.19 -1.04
CA HIS A 348 1.49 14.12 0.25
C HIS A 348 2.28 12.83 0.40
N ALA A 349 1.70 11.68 0.00
CA ALA A 349 2.37 10.39 0.02
C ALA A 349 3.62 10.38 -0.89
N MET A 350 3.49 10.79 -2.15
CA MET A 350 4.61 10.86 -3.11
C MET A 350 5.75 11.75 -2.62
N ARG A 351 5.44 12.93 -2.05
CA ARG A 351 6.45 13.85 -1.50
C ARG A 351 7.26 13.23 -0.35
N VAL A 352 6.61 12.51 0.56
CA VAL A 352 7.28 11.89 1.73
C VAL A 352 8.06 10.64 1.33
N LEU A 353 7.53 9.85 0.39
CA LEU A 353 8.22 8.70 -0.20
C LEU A 353 9.36 9.11 -1.17
N LYS A 354 9.38 10.37 -1.62
CA LYS A 354 10.30 10.88 -2.66
C LYS A 354 10.22 10.09 -3.98
N LEU A 355 9.01 9.67 -4.35
CA LEU A 355 8.73 8.95 -5.60
C LEU A 355 8.11 9.90 -6.62
N ASN A 356 8.49 9.74 -7.88
CA ASN A 356 8.05 10.56 -9.00
C ASN A 356 7.10 9.73 -9.89
N PRO A 357 5.77 9.92 -9.82
CA PRO A 357 4.84 9.22 -10.70
C PRO A 357 5.02 9.63 -12.16
N ILE A 358 4.82 8.68 -13.08
CA ILE A 358 4.99 8.91 -14.53
C ILE A 358 3.70 9.24 -15.28
N ILE A 359 2.53 8.96 -14.70
CA ILE A 359 1.21 9.21 -15.31
C ILE A 359 0.44 10.27 -14.50
N HIS A 360 0.02 11.35 -15.15
CA HIS A 360 -0.79 12.43 -14.57
C HIS A 360 -2.12 12.52 -15.34
N ALA A 361 -3.08 11.67 -14.98
CA ALA A 361 -4.32 11.47 -15.73
C ALA A 361 -5.57 11.29 -14.84
N ASP A 362 -5.53 11.82 -13.60
CA ASP A 362 -6.64 11.76 -12.62
C ASP A 362 -7.23 10.35 -12.37
N LEU A 363 -6.39 9.32 -12.54
CA LEU A 363 -6.79 7.92 -12.32
C LEU A 363 -7.19 7.71 -10.85
N ALA A 364 -8.15 6.80 -10.66
CA ALA A 364 -8.77 6.54 -9.35
C ALA A 364 -9.58 5.25 -9.31
N LEU A 365 -9.27 4.29 -10.18
CA LEU A 365 -9.96 3.01 -10.25
C LEU A 365 -9.46 2.05 -9.16
N GLY A 366 -8.15 2.06 -8.88
CA GLY A 366 -7.51 1.08 -8.00
C GLY A 366 -7.16 -0.19 -8.77
N GLU A 367 -7.26 -1.34 -8.10
CA GLU A 367 -7.03 -2.69 -8.67
C GLU A 367 -5.64 -2.91 -9.30
N GLY A 368 -4.69 -1.98 -9.18
CA GLY A 368 -3.40 -2.04 -9.88
C GLY A 368 -3.42 -1.48 -11.30
N THR A 369 -4.50 -0.83 -11.73
CA THR A 369 -4.69 -0.37 -13.12
C THR A 369 -3.71 0.72 -13.55
N GLY A 370 -3.34 1.63 -12.66
CA GLY A 370 -2.29 2.61 -12.91
C GLY A 370 -0.90 1.96 -12.98
N ALA A 371 -0.61 1.00 -12.09
CA ALA A 371 0.61 0.19 -12.16
C ALA A 371 0.75 -0.57 -13.49
N LEU A 372 -0.34 -1.12 -14.02
CA LEU A 372 -0.36 -1.80 -15.31
C LEU A 372 -0.17 -0.86 -16.51
N LEU A 373 -0.73 0.36 -16.46
CA LEU A 373 -0.47 1.39 -17.47
C LEU A 373 0.99 1.85 -17.43
N ALA A 374 1.55 2.04 -16.24
CA ALA A 374 2.97 2.37 -16.07
C ALA A 374 3.90 1.23 -16.54
N LEU A 375 3.52 -0.04 -16.34
CA LEU A 375 4.24 -1.19 -16.86
C LEU A 375 4.33 -1.16 -18.39
N GLN A 376 3.27 -0.77 -19.11
CA GLN A 376 3.33 -0.65 -20.59
C GLN A 376 4.34 0.40 -21.06
N LEU A 377 4.42 1.53 -20.34
CA LEU A 377 5.41 2.58 -20.61
C LEU A 377 6.84 2.10 -20.30
N LEU A 378 7.04 1.40 -19.17
CA LEU A 378 8.32 0.80 -18.79
C LEU A 378 8.75 -0.30 -19.79
N GLN A 379 7.84 -1.14 -20.26
CA GLN A 379 8.10 -2.14 -21.30
C GLN A 379 8.53 -1.48 -22.61
N THR A 380 7.89 -0.38 -23.00
CA THR A 380 8.28 0.39 -24.19
C THR A 380 9.68 1.01 -24.03
N ALA A 381 10.00 1.56 -22.86
CA ALA A 381 11.34 2.06 -22.56
C ALA A 381 12.39 0.91 -22.52
N ALA A 382 12.06 -0.25 -21.97
CA ALA A 382 12.95 -1.41 -21.93
C ALA A 382 13.23 -2.02 -23.32
N LEU A 383 12.31 -1.88 -24.28
CA LEU A 383 12.60 -2.18 -25.69
C LEU A 383 13.68 -1.24 -26.26
N VAL A 384 13.63 0.06 -25.94
CA VAL A 384 14.69 1.02 -26.33
C VAL A 384 16.03 0.63 -25.69
N TYR A 385 16.02 0.30 -24.40
CA TYR A 385 17.19 -0.13 -23.62
C TYR A 385 17.90 -1.38 -24.16
N THR A 386 17.15 -2.29 -24.81
CA THR A 386 17.66 -3.59 -25.27
C THR A 386 17.87 -3.67 -26.79
N SER A 387 17.07 -2.97 -27.60
CA SER A 387 16.92 -3.25 -29.03
C SER A 387 17.46 -2.16 -29.97
N THR A 388 17.87 -1.01 -29.44
CA THR A 388 18.22 0.16 -30.27
C THR A 388 19.63 0.08 -30.87
N LYS A 389 19.84 0.78 -31.99
CA LYS A 389 21.19 1.02 -32.52
C LYS A 389 21.96 1.92 -31.55
N THR A 390 23.17 1.52 -31.19
CA THR A 390 24.08 2.37 -30.43
C THR A 390 24.70 3.44 -31.35
N PHE A 391 25.23 4.52 -30.77
CA PHE A 391 25.99 5.54 -31.52
C PHE A 391 27.12 4.91 -32.39
N GLU A 392 27.86 3.95 -31.81
CA GLU A 392 28.87 3.13 -32.49
C GLU A 392 28.32 2.45 -33.76
N LYS A 393 27.13 1.82 -33.69
CA LYS A 393 26.48 1.16 -34.85
C LYS A 393 25.98 2.15 -35.92
N LEU A 394 25.94 3.45 -35.62
CA LEU A 394 25.63 4.52 -36.56
C LEU A 394 26.88 5.23 -37.10
N GLY A 395 28.08 4.91 -36.59
CA GLY A 395 29.30 5.66 -36.92
C GLY A 395 29.29 7.08 -36.37
N MET A 396 28.60 7.31 -35.25
CA MET A 396 28.51 8.59 -34.56
C MET A 396 29.22 8.50 -33.21
N ASP A 397 29.77 9.63 -32.74
CA ASP A 397 30.22 9.76 -31.36
C ASP A 397 29.03 9.81 -30.40
N ALA A 398 29.17 9.20 -29.23
CA ALA A 398 28.17 9.29 -28.16
C ALA A 398 28.24 10.66 -27.46
N TYR A 399 27.11 11.14 -26.96
CA TYR A 399 27.06 12.32 -26.10
C TYR A 399 27.93 12.11 -24.85
N GLN A 400 28.68 13.14 -24.46
CA GLN A 400 29.44 13.14 -23.21
C GLN A 400 28.64 13.83 -22.11
N ARG A 401 28.64 13.26 -20.90
CA ARG A 401 28.11 13.92 -19.71
C ARG A 401 29.09 14.98 -19.24
N GLU A 402 28.81 16.24 -19.55
CA GLU A 402 29.54 17.38 -19.02
C GLU A 402 29.21 17.61 -17.54
N SER A 403 30.19 18.03 -16.74
CA SER A 403 29.96 18.45 -15.36
C SER A 403 29.36 19.87 -15.35
N LEU A 404 28.10 19.99 -14.92
CA LEU A 404 27.40 21.26 -14.70
C LEU A 404 27.82 21.96 -13.39
#